data_AF-A0A7X7PNN7-F1
#
_entry.id   AF-A0A7X7PNN7-F1
#
_cell.length_a   1.000
_cell.length_b   1.000
_cell.length_c   1.000
_cell.angle_alpha   90.00
_cell.angle_beta   90.00
_cell.angle_gamma   90.00
#
_symmetry.space_group_name_H-M   'P 1'
#
loop_
_entity.id
_entity.type
_entity.pdbx_description
1 polymer ?
#
loop_
_entity_poly.entity_id
_entity_poly.type
_entity_poly.pdbx_seq_one_letter_code
_entity_poly.pdbx_strand_id
1 'polypeptide(L)'
;MFRKHGKWFWIAVGAAALVCVFYFPSLVAYRYTADSQRTAFLSHPWRSWEFLATALAVPGDAKLKTSGAALRLAESLFNHQEISVDRVRLLFLAKERPYSFSQAVDQLRLGGTVRPPHRFVWEVEGRIRSLPDTGRITVMLLDYRSGRVLWDARDYLGGGSPAPTASPSPSP
;
A
#
# COMPACT_ATOMS: atom_id res chain seq x y z
N MET A 1 -34.66 -36.51 8.71
CA MET A 1 -34.97 -36.06 10.09
C MET A 1 -34.38 -34.66 10.28
N PHE A 2 -35.05 -33.62 9.77
CA PHE A 2 -34.58 -32.24 9.89
C PHE A 2 -34.91 -31.74 11.29
N ARG A 3 -33.88 -31.70 12.14
CA ARG A 3 -33.92 -31.21 13.51
C ARG A 3 -34.44 -29.77 13.47
N LYS A 4 -35.46 -29.45 14.26
CA LYS A 4 -35.97 -28.08 14.45
C LYS A 4 -34.81 -27.19 14.88
N HIS A 5 -34.11 -26.59 13.94
CA HIS A 5 -33.15 -25.53 14.23
C HIS A 5 -34.00 -24.37 14.73
N GLY A 6 -34.04 -24.21 16.06
CA GLY A 6 -34.80 -23.16 16.72
C GLY A 6 -34.39 -21.80 16.15
N LYS A 7 -35.33 -20.83 16.16
CA LYS A 7 -35.10 -19.45 15.66
C LYS A 7 -33.72 -18.89 16.03
N TRP A 8 -33.21 -19.20 17.23
CA TRP A 8 -31.88 -18.86 17.72
C TRP A 8 -30.71 -19.33 16.86
N PHE A 9 -30.78 -20.52 16.24
CA PHE A 9 -29.76 -20.99 15.30
C PHE A 9 -29.72 -20.11 14.05
N TRP A 10 -30.88 -19.79 13.47
CA TRP A 10 -30.96 -18.91 12.30
C TRP A 10 -30.58 -17.46 12.61
N ILE A 11 -30.89 -16.99 13.82
CA ILE A 11 -30.42 -15.68 14.32
C ILE A 11 -28.90 -15.69 14.47
N ALA A 12 -28.31 -16.75 15.04
CA ALA A 12 -26.87 -16.87 15.19
C ALA A 12 -26.16 -16.97 13.83
N VAL A 13 -26.71 -17.73 12.88
CA VAL A 13 -26.20 -17.80 11.49
C VAL A 13 -26.33 -16.45 10.80
N GLY A 14 -27.45 -15.76 10.95
CA GLY A 14 -27.66 -14.41 10.41
C GLY A 14 -26.69 -13.39 11.00
N ALA A 15 -26.47 -13.42 12.31
CA ALA A 15 -25.51 -12.57 13.00
C ALA A 15 -24.06 -12.87 12.58
N ALA A 16 -23.68 -14.14 12.49
CA ALA A 16 -22.38 -14.56 12.00
C ALA A 16 -22.16 -14.13 10.54
N ALA A 17 -23.15 -14.31 9.68
CA ALA A 17 -23.12 -13.85 8.30
C ALA A 17 -22.99 -12.32 8.21
N LEU A 18 -23.71 -11.57 9.04
CA LEU A 18 -23.65 -10.11 9.10
C LEU A 18 -22.26 -9.64 9.54
N VAL A 19 -21.69 -10.26 10.58
CA VAL A 19 -20.32 -10.00 11.04
C VAL A 19 -19.31 -10.35 9.94
N CYS A 20 -19.45 -11.50 9.27
CA CYS A 20 -18.61 -11.86 8.15
C CYS A 20 -18.70 -10.83 7.03
N VAL A 21 -19.90 -10.46 6.56
CA VAL A 21 -20.06 -9.45 5.51
C VAL A 21 -19.49 -8.09 5.91
N PHE A 22 -19.61 -7.73 7.19
CA PHE A 22 -19.13 -6.45 7.71
C PHE A 22 -17.60 -6.41 7.86
N TYR A 23 -16.96 -7.51 8.26
CA TYR A 23 -15.50 -7.59 8.49
C TYR A 23 -14.70 -8.19 7.33
N PHE A 24 -15.35 -8.86 6.39
CA PHE A 24 -14.69 -9.45 5.22
C PHE A 24 -13.89 -8.42 4.39
N PRO A 25 -14.40 -7.21 4.12
CA PRO A 25 -13.62 -6.16 3.45
C PRO A 25 -12.38 -5.75 4.26
N SER A 26 -12.48 -5.72 5.59
CA SER A 26 -11.34 -5.44 6.47
C SER A 26 -10.30 -6.56 6.42
N LEU A 27 -10.71 -7.82 6.26
CA LEU A 27 -9.81 -8.96 6.13
C LEU A 27 -9.08 -8.95 4.77
N VAL A 28 -9.78 -8.57 3.69
CA VAL A 28 -9.18 -8.37 2.37
C VAL A 28 -8.17 -7.22 2.43
N ALA A 29 -8.58 -6.06 2.94
CA ALA A 29 -7.68 -4.92 3.12
C ALA A 29 -6.45 -5.30 3.97
N TYR A 30 -6.65 -5.99 5.09
CA TYR A 30 -5.60 -6.48 5.99
C TYR A 30 -4.55 -7.34 5.28
N ARG A 31 -4.95 -8.16 4.31
CA ARG A 31 -4.03 -9.02 3.55
C ARG A 31 -3.22 -8.25 2.50
N TYR A 32 -3.78 -7.18 1.95
CA TYR A 32 -3.16 -6.43 0.85
C TYR A 32 -2.46 -5.14 1.29
N THR A 33 -2.75 -4.62 2.48
CA THR A 33 -2.19 -3.36 3.00
C THR A 33 -0.92 -3.55 3.84
N ALA A 34 -0.05 -2.54 3.77
CA ALA A 34 1.22 -2.47 4.47
C ALA A 34 1.08 -2.62 5.99
N ASP A 35 2.11 -3.16 6.65
CA ASP A 35 2.15 -3.38 8.10
C ASP A 35 1.75 -2.12 8.90
N SER A 36 2.13 -0.93 8.42
CA SER A 36 1.81 0.36 9.04
C SER A 36 0.32 0.73 9.02
N GLN A 37 -0.50 0.16 8.12
CA GLN A 37 -1.93 0.44 8.01
C GLN A 37 -2.83 -0.69 8.54
N ARG A 38 -2.26 -1.85 8.89
CA ARG A 38 -3.01 -3.05 9.27
C ARG A 38 -3.95 -2.83 10.47
N THR A 39 -3.52 -2.05 11.46
CA THR A 39 -4.32 -1.74 12.65
C THR A 39 -5.42 -0.70 12.39
N ALA A 40 -5.25 0.16 11.38
CA ALA A 40 -6.24 1.19 11.04
C ALA A 40 -7.50 0.62 10.37
N PHE A 41 -7.37 -0.43 9.55
CA PHE A 41 -8.51 -1.09 8.89
C PHE A 41 -9.32 -1.99 9.84
N LEU A 42 -8.67 -2.58 10.84
CA LEU A 42 -9.33 -3.37 11.87
C LEU A 42 -10.14 -2.50 12.84
N SER A 43 -9.64 -1.29 13.15
CA SER A 43 -10.31 -0.35 14.05
C SER A 43 -11.41 0.49 13.39
N HIS A 44 -11.37 0.68 12.07
CA HIS A 44 -12.32 1.53 11.34
C HIS A 44 -12.93 0.80 10.13
N PRO A 45 -13.88 -0.14 10.34
CA PRO A 45 -14.46 -0.97 9.28
C PRO A 45 -15.13 -0.18 8.15
N TRP A 46 -15.58 1.05 8.40
CA TRP A 46 -16.06 1.97 7.36
C TRP A 46 -15.00 2.31 6.29
N ARG A 47 -13.72 2.46 6.66
CA ARG A 47 -12.63 2.71 5.69
C ARG A 47 -12.39 1.54 4.76
N SER A 48 -12.67 0.31 5.21
CA SER A 48 -12.58 -0.90 4.39
C SER A 48 -13.65 -0.93 3.29
N TRP A 49 -14.81 -0.31 3.52
CA TRP A 49 -15.84 -0.15 2.49
C TRP A 49 -15.46 0.91 1.45
N GLU A 50 -14.85 2.03 1.86
CA GLU A 50 -14.30 3.01 0.91
C GLU A 50 -13.19 2.41 0.04
N PHE A 51 -12.35 1.54 0.61
CA PHE A 51 -11.36 0.77 -0.13
C PHE A 51 -12.02 -0.09 -1.22
N LEU A 52 -13.07 -0.84 -0.88
CA LEU A 52 -13.79 -1.71 -1.82
C LEU A 52 -14.48 -0.90 -2.92
N ALA A 53 -15.17 0.19 -2.55
CA ALA A 53 -15.81 1.09 -3.51
C ALA A 53 -14.78 1.71 -4.46
N THR A 54 -13.62 2.11 -3.95
CA THR A 54 -12.53 2.63 -4.77
C THR A 54 -11.97 1.54 -5.68
N ALA A 55 -11.79 0.32 -5.19
CA ALA A 55 -11.32 -0.83 -5.97
C ALA A 55 -12.26 -1.16 -7.14
N LEU A 56 -13.58 -1.08 -6.91
CA LEU A 56 -14.60 -1.28 -7.94
C LEU A 56 -14.69 -0.10 -8.92
N ALA A 57 -14.41 1.12 -8.45
CA ALA A 57 -14.39 2.32 -9.28
C ALA A 57 -13.09 2.50 -10.08
N VAL A 58 -12.06 1.65 -9.86
CA VAL A 58 -10.83 1.73 -10.65
C VAL A 58 -11.15 1.36 -12.10
N PRO A 59 -10.89 2.26 -13.06
CA PRO A 59 -11.09 1.96 -14.47
C PRO A 59 -10.21 0.79 -14.93
N GLY A 60 -10.73 0.03 -15.89
CA GLY A 60 -10.08 -1.16 -16.44
C GLY A 60 -8.76 -0.91 -17.18
N ASP A 61 -8.24 0.31 -17.19
CA ASP A 61 -7.01 0.73 -17.86
C ASP A 61 -5.79 0.84 -16.90
N ALA A 62 -5.96 0.57 -15.61
CA ALA A 62 -4.85 0.63 -14.66
C ALA A 62 -3.69 -0.31 -15.05
N LYS A 63 -2.47 0.22 -15.11
CA LYS A 63 -1.27 -0.54 -15.53
C LYS A 63 -0.82 -1.55 -14.48
N LEU A 64 -0.90 -1.20 -13.19
CA LEU A 64 -0.43 -2.03 -12.09
C LEU A 64 -1.60 -2.61 -11.30
N LYS A 65 -2.55 -3.28 -11.96
CA LYS A 65 -3.74 -3.82 -11.28
C LYS A 65 -3.43 -4.87 -10.23
N THR A 66 -2.36 -5.63 -10.45
CA THR A 66 -1.98 -6.77 -9.63
C THR A 66 -0.64 -6.52 -8.96
N SER A 67 -0.44 -7.10 -7.79
CA SER A 67 0.84 -7.08 -7.08
C SER A 67 1.96 -7.69 -7.93
N GLY A 68 1.66 -8.71 -8.75
CA GLY A 68 2.64 -9.31 -9.67
C GLY A 68 3.09 -8.36 -10.79
N ALA A 69 2.19 -7.53 -11.33
CA ALA A 69 2.57 -6.51 -12.32
C ALA A 69 3.44 -5.42 -11.70
N ALA A 70 3.09 -4.97 -10.48
CA ALA A 70 3.89 -4.01 -9.74
C ALA A 70 5.26 -4.57 -9.34
N LEU A 71 5.32 -5.83 -8.92
CA LEU A 71 6.57 -6.51 -8.58
C LEU A 71 7.48 -6.63 -9.79
N ARG A 72 6.98 -7.11 -10.94
CA ARG A 72 7.77 -7.20 -12.18
C ARG A 72 8.32 -5.84 -12.63
N LEU A 73 7.50 -4.78 -12.54
CA LEU A 73 7.98 -3.43 -12.85
C LEU A 73 9.08 -3.01 -11.87
N ALA A 74 8.89 -3.21 -10.57
CA ALA A 74 9.89 -2.87 -9.56
C ALA A 74 11.19 -3.65 -9.76
N GLU A 75 11.12 -4.97 -9.94
CA GLU A 75 12.28 -5.83 -10.24
C GLU A 75 13.02 -5.35 -11.49
N SER A 76 12.29 -4.97 -12.55
CA SER A 76 12.91 -4.43 -13.76
C SER A 76 13.66 -3.11 -13.53
N LEU A 77 13.12 -2.23 -12.66
CA LEU A 77 13.73 -0.93 -12.34
C LEU A 77 14.95 -1.05 -11.42
N PHE A 78 14.97 -2.09 -10.58
CA PHE A 78 16.06 -2.39 -9.65
C PHE A 78 17.01 -3.48 -10.16
N ASN A 79 16.86 -3.91 -11.41
CA ASN A 79 17.72 -4.94 -11.97
C ASN A 79 19.19 -4.47 -11.98
N HIS A 80 20.10 -5.32 -11.52
CA HIS A 80 21.53 -5.03 -11.33
C HIS A 80 21.85 -3.84 -10.39
N GLN A 81 20.91 -3.38 -9.58
CA GLN A 81 21.13 -2.32 -8.60
C GLN A 81 21.55 -2.89 -7.23
N GLU A 82 22.01 -2.00 -6.36
CA GLU A 82 22.34 -2.29 -4.96
C GLU A 82 21.11 -2.69 -4.13
N ILE A 83 19.93 -2.26 -4.54
CA ILE A 83 18.66 -2.62 -3.91
C ILE A 83 18.10 -3.89 -4.55
N SER A 84 17.72 -4.88 -3.73
CA SER A 84 16.93 -6.04 -4.13
C SER A 84 15.47 -5.87 -3.73
N VAL A 85 14.55 -6.10 -4.65
CA VAL A 85 13.10 -6.07 -4.39
C VAL A 85 12.65 -7.40 -3.79
N ASP A 86 11.86 -7.35 -2.73
CA ASP A 86 11.35 -8.53 -2.04
C ASP A 86 9.84 -8.74 -2.28
N ARG A 87 9.06 -7.67 -2.17
CA ARG A 87 7.60 -7.72 -2.30
C ARG A 87 7.01 -6.35 -2.58
N VAL A 88 5.74 -6.35 -2.97
CA VAL A 88 4.95 -5.14 -3.12
C VAL A 88 3.68 -5.25 -2.28
N ARG A 89 3.29 -4.15 -1.65
CA ARG A 89 2.08 -4.01 -0.82
C ARG A 89 1.27 -2.79 -1.25
N LEU A 90 -0.04 -2.87 -1.12
CA LEU A 90 -0.92 -1.80 -1.56
C LEU A 90 -1.14 -0.81 -0.41
N LEU A 91 -0.86 0.47 -0.62
CA LEU A 91 -1.27 1.55 0.25
C LEU A 91 -2.60 2.13 -0.24
N PHE A 92 -3.51 2.36 0.69
CA PHE A 92 -4.73 3.12 0.45
C PHE A 92 -4.62 4.48 1.13
N LEU A 93 -4.45 5.50 0.31
CA LEU A 93 -4.17 6.87 0.72
C LEU A 93 -5.33 7.79 0.33
N ALA A 94 -5.42 8.93 1.02
CA ALA A 94 -6.34 9.98 0.61
C ALA A 94 -5.88 10.57 -0.74
N LYS A 95 -6.79 10.64 -1.70
CA LYS A 95 -6.51 11.20 -3.04
C LYS A 95 -6.00 12.64 -2.90
N GLU A 96 -4.95 12.98 -3.64
CA GLU A 96 -4.39 14.33 -3.73
C GLU A 96 -3.99 14.95 -2.38
N ARG A 97 -3.87 14.16 -1.31
CA ARG A 97 -3.33 14.62 -0.03
C ARG A 97 -1.88 14.19 0.10
N PRO A 98 -1.00 15.04 0.66
CA PRO A 98 0.37 14.66 0.94
C PRO A 98 0.41 13.43 1.86
N TYR A 99 1.23 12.46 1.48
CA TYR A 99 1.58 11.31 2.28
C TYR A 99 3.06 11.39 2.63
N SER A 100 3.34 11.55 3.91
CA SER A 100 4.70 11.58 4.45
C SER A 100 5.00 10.27 5.16
N PHE A 101 6.20 9.75 4.92
CA PHE A 101 6.71 8.58 5.61
C PHE A 101 8.19 8.76 5.88
N SER A 102 8.69 8.09 6.92
CA SER A 102 10.10 8.10 7.24
C SER A 102 10.47 6.80 7.96
N GLN A 103 11.63 6.26 7.63
CA GLN A 103 12.19 5.06 8.21
C GLN A 103 13.68 5.28 8.47
N ALA A 104 14.17 4.79 9.60
CA ALA A 104 15.60 4.75 9.89
C ALA A 104 16.17 3.46 9.29
N VAL A 105 17.27 3.57 8.55
CA VAL A 105 17.97 2.48 7.90
C VAL A 105 19.45 2.65 8.22
N ASP A 106 19.91 1.93 9.23
CA ASP A 106 21.22 2.17 9.85
C ASP A 106 21.39 3.65 10.26
N GLN A 107 22.40 4.36 9.76
CA GLN A 107 22.59 5.79 10.02
C GLN A 107 21.80 6.71 9.06
N LEU A 108 21.14 6.14 8.04
CA LEU A 108 20.43 6.88 7.02
C LEU A 108 18.95 7.03 7.38
N ARG A 109 18.39 8.22 7.17
CA ARG A 109 16.95 8.45 7.28
C ARG A 109 16.34 8.48 5.89
N LEU A 110 15.66 7.41 5.53
CA LEU A 110 14.91 7.33 4.28
C LEU A 110 13.49 7.84 4.47
N GLY A 111 12.94 8.38 3.39
CA GLY A 111 11.54 8.78 3.31
C GLY A 111 11.37 10.20 2.82
N GLY A 112 10.13 10.55 2.54
CA GLY A 112 9.78 11.83 1.97
C GLY A 112 8.28 12.04 1.98
N THR A 113 7.86 13.09 1.28
CA THR A 113 6.46 13.43 1.10
C THR A 113 6.10 13.28 -0.37
N VAL A 114 5.10 12.43 -0.65
CA VAL A 114 4.54 12.26 -2.00
C VAL A 114 3.10 12.75 -2.02
N ARG A 115 2.66 13.26 -3.17
CA ARG A 115 1.26 13.64 -3.38
C ARG A 115 0.64 12.71 -4.43
N PRO A 116 0.07 11.57 -4.02
CA PRO A 116 -0.40 10.57 -4.96
C PRO A 116 -1.63 11.08 -5.73
N PRO A 117 -1.65 10.94 -7.07
CA PRO A 117 -2.79 11.36 -7.88
C PRO A 117 -4.00 10.43 -7.68
N HIS A 118 -3.77 9.19 -7.24
CA HIS A 118 -4.79 8.18 -6.97
C HIS A 118 -4.71 7.69 -5.53
N ARG A 119 -5.82 7.11 -5.05
CA ARG A 119 -5.90 6.54 -3.69
C ARG A 119 -5.07 5.27 -3.52
N PHE A 120 -4.77 4.57 -4.60
CA PHE A 120 -3.97 3.36 -4.57
C PHE A 120 -2.53 3.66 -4.98
N VAL A 121 -1.61 3.26 -4.11
CA VAL A 121 -0.16 3.36 -4.33
C VAL A 121 0.44 2.01 -3.99
N TRP A 122 1.34 1.52 -4.81
CA TRP A 122 2.13 0.33 -4.47
C TRP A 122 3.37 0.75 -3.69
N GLU A 123 3.49 0.25 -2.48
CA GLU A 123 4.72 0.27 -1.69
C GLU A 123 5.56 -0.93 -2.07
N VAL A 124 6.75 -0.66 -2.61
CA VAL A 124 7.75 -1.67 -2.93
C VAL A 124 8.67 -1.78 -1.74
N GLU A 125 8.75 -2.98 -1.18
CA GLU A 125 9.66 -3.30 -0.08
C GLU A 125 10.82 -4.14 -0.60
N GLY A 126 12.01 -3.87 -0.09
CA GLY A 126 13.26 -4.51 -0.50
C GLY A 126 14.34 -4.45 0.56
N ARG A 127 15.56 -4.83 0.19
CA ARG A 127 16.76 -4.74 1.03
C ARG A 127 17.88 -4.05 0.26
N ILE A 128 18.77 -3.38 0.97
CA ILE A 128 20.00 -2.82 0.41
C ILE A 128 21.11 -3.86 0.59
N ARG A 129 21.79 -4.25 -0.49
CA ARG A 129 22.79 -5.33 -0.45
C ARG A 129 24.01 -5.01 0.42
N SER A 130 24.39 -3.74 0.52
CA SER A 130 25.49 -3.28 1.38
C SER A 130 25.11 -3.17 2.86
N LEU A 131 23.82 -3.15 3.18
CA LEU A 131 23.28 -3.02 4.54
C LEU A 131 22.38 -4.20 4.91
N PRO A 132 22.90 -5.45 4.94
CA PRO A 132 22.09 -6.65 5.11
C PRO A 132 21.34 -6.70 6.45
N ASP A 133 21.86 -6.06 7.49
CA ASP A 133 21.30 -6.08 8.84
C ASP A 133 20.10 -5.14 9.03
N THR A 134 19.83 -4.24 8.08
CA THR A 134 18.71 -3.28 8.17
C THR A 134 17.34 -3.91 7.92
N GLY A 135 17.31 -5.17 7.49
CA GLY A 135 16.08 -5.89 7.20
C GLY A 135 15.38 -5.33 5.95
N ARG A 136 14.06 -5.51 5.90
CA ARG A 136 13.24 -5.07 4.76
C ARG A 136 12.74 -3.65 4.98
N ILE A 137 12.95 -2.80 3.98
CA ILE A 137 12.62 -1.37 4.00
C ILE A 137 11.78 -1.00 2.77
N THR A 138 11.08 0.13 2.83
CA THR A 138 10.41 0.70 1.66
C THR A 138 11.46 1.30 0.72
N VAL A 139 11.50 0.82 -0.52
CA VAL A 139 12.51 1.22 -1.52
C VAL A 139 11.93 2.04 -2.67
N MET A 140 10.61 1.97 -2.90
CA MET A 140 9.95 2.74 -3.94
C MET A 140 8.44 2.84 -3.68
N LEU A 141 7.84 3.94 -4.12
CA LEU A 141 6.38 4.09 -4.21
C LEU A 141 5.99 4.22 -5.68
N LEU A 142 4.98 3.46 -6.13
CA LEU A 142 4.47 3.49 -7.50
C LEU A 142 3.00 3.87 -7.52
N ASP A 143 2.60 4.75 -8.44
CA ASP A 143 1.19 5.04 -8.69
C ASP A 143 0.50 3.82 -9.33
N TYR A 144 -0.59 3.37 -8.71
CA TYR A 144 -1.30 2.15 -9.12
C TYR A 144 -1.82 2.20 -10.56
N ARG A 145 -2.33 3.36 -10.99
CA ARG A 145 -2.97 3.49 -12.31
C ARG A 145 -1.96 3.70 -13.41
N SER A 146 -1.08 4.68 -13.25
CA SER A 146 -0.14 5.11 -14.28
C SER A 146 1.18 4.32 -14.30
N GLY A 147 1.52 3.63 -13.21
CA GLY A 147 2.80 2.98 -13.02
C GLY A 147 3.98 3.94 -12.83
N ARG A 148 3.71 5.24 -12.62
CA ARG A 148 4.75 6.24 -12.37
C ARG A 148 5.41 6.03 -11.01
N VAL A 149 6.72 6.24 -10.94
CA VAL A 149 7.46 6.31 -9.69
C VAL A 149 7.09 7.61 -8.97
N LEU A 150 6.59 7.47 -7.74
CA LEU A 150 6.24 8.58 -6.87
C LEU A 150 7.38 8.93 -5.90
N TRP A 151 8.19 7.94 -5.53
CA TRP A 151 9.37 8.09 -4.68
C TRP A 151 10.32 6.92 -4.89
N ASP A 152 11.63 7.15 -4.80
CA ASP A 152 12.70 6.16 -5.00
C ASP A 152 13.80 6.31 -3.93
N ALA A 153 14.17 5.20 -3.29
CA ALA A 153 15.23 5.20 -2.28
C ALA A 153 16.63 5.46 -2.87
N ARG A 154 16.85 5.19 -4.16
CA ARG A 154 18.15 5.40 -4.82
C ARG A 154 18.61 6.85 -4.75
N ASP A 155 17.65 7.78 -4.76
CA ASP A 155 17.93 9.21 -4.66
C ASP A 155 18.68 9.58 -3.37
N TYR A 156 18.56 8.76 -2.32
CA TYR A 156 19.21 8.97 -1.02
C TYR A 156 20.51 8.18 -0.85
N LEU A 157 20.70 7.11 -1.63
CA LEU A 157 21.90 6.26 -1.58
C LEU A 157 23.08 6.87 -2.35
N GLY A 158 22.81 7.76 -3.30
CA GLY A 158 23.83 8.46 -4.11
C GLY A 158 24.53 9.65 -3.42
N GLY A 159 24.31 9.89 -2.13
CA GLY A 159 25.03 10.94 -1.37
C GLY A 159 24.50 12.37 -1.52
N GLY A 160 23.35 12.57 -2.17
CA GLY A 160 22.62 13.83 -2.14
C GLY A 160 21.29 13.65 -1.45
N SER A 161 20.98 14.46 -0.43
CA SER A 161 19.59 14.59 0.00
C SER A 161 18.77 15.00 -1.22
N PRO A 162 17.72 14.27 -1.63
CA PRO A 162 16.92 14.70 -2.77
C PRO A 162 16.40 16.10 -2.49
N ALA A 163 16.56 16.98 -3.47
CA ALA A 163 15.96 18.29 -3.42
C ALA A 163 14.47 18.11 -3.08
N PRO A 164 13.90 18.89 -2.14
CA PRO A 164 12.48 18.81 -1.85
C PRO A 164 11.75 18.97 -3.18
N THR A 165 10.95 17.96 -3.55
CA THR A 165 10.11 18.03 -4.74
C THR A 165 9.30 19.32 -4.64
N ALA A 166 9.67 20.31 -5.46
CA ALA A 166 9.05 21.62 -5.42
C ALA A 166 7.54 21.44 -5.53
N SER A 167 6.81 21.81 -4.48
CA SER A 167 5.37 22.00 -4.61
C SER A 167 5.19 23.04 -5.72
N PRO A 168 4.35 22.80 -6.74
CA PRO A 168 4.01 23.88 -7.65
C PRO A 168 3.41 24.99 -6.80
N SER A 169 4.09 26.14 -6.76
CA SER A 169 3.56 27.33 -6.13
C SER A 169 2.22 27.65 -6.78
N PRO A 170 1.18 28.01 -6.01
CA PRO A 170 -0.02 28.58 -6.61
C PRO A 170 0.43 29.84 -7.36
N SER A 171 0.20 29.87 -8.67
CA SER A 171 0.38 31.10 -9.44
C SER A 171 -0.67 32.13 -8.98
N PRO A 172 -0.29 33.42 -8.85
CA PRO A 172 -1.20 34.49 -8.46
C PRO A 172 -2.30 34.74 -9.51
#